data_AF-A0A6J3C3A9-F1
#
_entry.id   AF-A0A6J3C3A9-F1
#
_cell.length_a   1.000
_cell.length_b   1.000
_cell.length_c   1.000
_cell.angle_alpha   90.00
_cell.angle_beta   90.00
_cell.angle_gamma   90.00
#
_symmetry.space_group_name_H-M   'P 1'
#
loop_
_entity.id
_entity.type
_entity.pdbx_description
1 polymer ?
#
loop_
_entity_poly.entity_id
_entity_poly.type
_entity_poly.pdbx_seq_one_letter_code
_entity_poly.pdbx_strand_id
1 'polypeptide(L)'
;MVYSLGWGMGEPERRGADRKRAQPPATAHSTLSPDDGHEVDVLPLHNQVGGHTRLLVLNDSTVIKPLNIRELHFYQNIPEDIQNFVPRYKGVMQASNTGGNKLDKRYSPCFRDENGRKQSLGGKRKRDDVFKFKVHRNGNAGEVLKSIAHMDNSNKQYFLMMENITSSYRRPCVLDLKMGTRQHGDDATAEKRSKQIAKCAASTSATLGVRLCGMQVLYTPRSPICSLFQ
;
A
#
# COMPACT_ATOMS: atom_id res chain seq x y z
N MET A 1 40.55 11.58 24.80
CA MET A 1 40.79 10.14 24.53
C MET A 1 39.74 9.69 23.54
N VAL A 2 40.09 9.70 22.26
CA VAL A 2 39.22 9.41 21.12
C VAL A 2 39.67 8.07 20.57
N TYR A 3 38.79 7.09 20.52
CA TYR A 3 39.03 5.86 19.77
C TYR A 3 38.07 5.80 18.59
N SER A 4 38.57 6.28 17.44
CA SER A 4 38.13 5.85 16.13
C SER A 4 38.66 4.44 15.89
N LEU A 5 37.78 3.46 15.74
CA LEU A 5 38.12 2.17 15.13
C LEU A 5 37.51 2.15 13.73
N GLY A 6 38.40 2.34 12.75
CA GLY A 6 38.12 2.16 11.34
C GLY A 6 37.92 0.69 11.00
N TRP A 7 36.92 0.44 10.17
CA TRP A 7 36.84 -0.74 9.34
C TRP A 7 37.01 -0.28 7.90
N GLY A 8 38.20 -0.50 7.35
CA GLY A 8 38.52 -0.33 5.95
C GLY A 8 38.92 -1.67 5.33
N MET A 9 38.67 -1.78 4.01
CA MET A 9 39.00 -2.82 3.01
C MET A 9 37.70 -3.38 2.37
N GLY A 10 37.38 -3.15 1.10
CA GLY A 10 38.19 -2.61 0.01
C GLY A 10 37.37 -2.12 -1.20
N GLU A 11 38.05 -1.30 -1.99
CA GLU A 11 37.65 -0.71 -3.28
C GLU A 11 37.56 -1.75 -4.43
N PRO A 12 36.94 -1.39 -5.57
CA PRO A 12 36.45 -2.33 -6.57
C PRO A 12 37.54 -2.71 -7.59
N GLU A 13 37.70 -4.00 -7.84
CA GLU A 13 38.57 -4.49 -8.91
C GLU A 13 37.89 -4.31 -10.28
N ARG A 14 38.48 -3.45 -11.11
CA ARG A 14 38.25 -3.37 -12.56
C ARG A 14 38.96 -4.55 -13.23
N ARG A 15 38.23 -5.42 -13.92
CA ARG A 15 38.79 -6.28 -14.99
C ARG A 15 37.85 -6.27 -16.20
N GLY A 16 38.36 -5.74 -17.30
CA GLY A 16 37.73 -5.79 -18.60
C GLY A 16 37.78 -7.20 -19.20
N ALA A 17 36.68 -7.57 -19.87
CA ALA A 17 36.66 -8.65 -20.83
C ALA A 17 35.66 -8.27 -21.94
N ASP A 18 36.22 -7.88 -23.08
CA ASP A 18 35.56 -7.75 -24.37
C ASP A 18 34.80 -9.02 -24.74
N ARG A 19 33.47 -8.93 -24.86
CA ARG A 19 32.66 -9.87 -25.65
C ARG A 19 31.58 -9.10 -26.39
N LYS A 20 31.84 -8.82 -27.67
CA LYS A 20 30.84 -8.43 -28.68
C LYS A 20 29.67 -9.41 -28.63
N ARG A 21 28.49 -8.94 -28.24
CA ARG A 21 27.22 -9.68 -28.38
C ARG A 21 26.24 -8.83 -29.18
N ALA A 22 25.77 -9.43 -30.27
CA ALA A 22 24.94 -8.85 -31.31
C ALA A 22 23.65 -8.20 -30.79
N GLN A 23 23.29 -7.07 -31.42
CA GLN A 23 22.00 -6.40 -31.29
C GLN A 23 20.87 -7.33 -31.76
N PRO A 24 19.76 -7.49 -31.01
CA PRO A 24 18.52 -7.99 -31.57
C PRO A 24 17.82 -6.88 -32.39
N PRO A 25 17.03 -7.24 -33.41
CA PRO A 25 16.54 -6.30 -34.41
C PRO A 25 15.46 -5.35 -33.84
N ALA A 26 15.48 -4.13 -34.37
CA ALA A 26 14.47 -3.10 -34.13
C ALA A 26 13.07 -3.59 -34.57
N THR A 27 12.18 -3.80 -33.60
CA THR A 27 10.76 -3.98 -33.85
C THR A 27 10.04 -2.64 -33.68
N ALA A 28 9.63 -2.09 -34.82
CA ALA A 28 8.51 -1.19 -35.08
C ALA A 28 7.98 -0.34 -33.91
N HIS A 29 8.13 0.98 -34.06
CA HIS A 29 7.28 1.97 -33.40
C HIS A 29 5.83 1.74 -33.83
N SER A 30 5.04 1.10 -32.97
CA SER A 30 3.58 1.17 -33.06
C SER A 30 3.13 2.50 -32.47
N THR A 31 2.74 3.42 -33.35
CA THR A 31 1.94 4.60 -33.03
C THR A 31 0.72 4.17 -32.21
N LEU A 32 0.72 4.47 -30.91
CA LEU A 32 -0.37 4.08 -30.00
C LEU A 32 -1.53 5.07 -30.13
N SER A 33 -2.64 4.58 -30.66
CA SER A 33 -3.95 5.25 -30.70
C SER A 33 -4.53 5.43 -29.28
N PRO A 34 -5.24 6.54 -28.98
CA PRO A 34 -5.66 6.89 -27.63
C PRO A 34 -7.07 6.40 -27.23
N ASP A 35 -7.41 5.11 -27.36
CA ASP A 35 -8.80 4.68 -27.04
C ASP A 35 -9.03 3.30 -26.39
N ASP A 36 -7.99 2.52 -26.04
CA ASP A 36 -8.21 1.27 -25.29
C ASP A 36 -7.59 1.34 -23.89
N GLY A 37 -8.44 1.64 -22.90
CA GLY A 37 -8.06 1.69 -21.49
C GLY A 37 -7.26 0.45 -21.05
N HIS A 38 -6.09 0.69 -20.47
CA HIS A 38 -5.13 -0.35 -20.09
C HIS A 38 -5.65 -1.19 -18.92
N GLU A 39 -5.65 -2.52 -19.07
CA GLU A 39 -5.91 -3.44 -17.96
C GLU A 39 -4.65 -3.61 -17.11
N VAL A 40 -4.82 -3.52 -15.79
CA VAL A 40 -3.75 -3.70 -14.81
C VAL A 40 -4.15 -4.77 -13.80
N ASP A 41 -3.18 -5.64 -13.50
CA ASP A 41 -3.27 -6.60 -12.41
C ASP A 41 -2.74 -5.92 -11.13
N VAL A 42 -3.55 -5.93 -10.07
CA VAL A 42 -3.14 -5.42 -8.76
C VAL A 42 -3.28 -6.48 -7.69
N LEU A 43 -2.36 -6.46 -6.73
CA LEU A 43 -2.26 -7.48 -5.69
C LEU A 43 -2.47 -6.86 -4.31
N PRO A 44 -2.99 -7.59 -3.31
CA PRO A 44 -3.02 -7.12 -1.94
C PRO A 44 -1.61 -6.79 -1.43
N LEU A 45 -1.48 -5.69 -0.69
CA LEU A 45 -0.24 -5.39 0.01
C LEU A 45 0.00 -6.44 1.11
N HIS A 46 1.07 -7.23 0.94
CA HIS A 46 1.32 -8.42 1.76
C HIS A 46 1.66 -8.13 3.23
N ASN A 47 2.13 -6.92 3.53
CA ASN A 47 2.61 -6.47 4.83
C ASN A 47 1.70 -5.39 5.44
N GLN A 48 0.42 -5.40 5.06
CA GLN A 48 -0.57 -4.55 5.69
C GLN A 48 -0.95 -5.11 7.07
N VAL A 49 -0.42 -4.50 8.12
CA VAL A 49 -0.66 -4.92 9.52
C VAL A 49 -1.76 -4.11 10.21
N GLY A 50 -2.19 -3.00 9.62
CA GLY A 50 -3.16 -2.08 10.20
C GLY A 50 -4.11 -1.48 9.16
N GLY A 51 -5.05 -0.68 9.64
CA GLY A 51 -6.03 0.01 8.81
C GLY A 51 -7.22 -0.86 8.40
N HIS A 52 -8.34 -0.20 8.08
CA HIS A 52 -9.59 -0.88 7.67
C HIS A 52 -9.78 -0.88 6.15
N THR A 53 -8.86 -0.24 5.43
CA THR A 53 -8.91 -0.05 3.99
C THR A 53 -7.82 -0.92 3.38
N ARG A 54 -8.18 -1.83 2.48
CA ARG A 54 -7.19 -2.68 1.79
C ARG A 54 -6.29 -1.80 0.91
N LEU A 55 -4.99 -1.96 1.05
CA LEU A 55 -4.00 -1.40 0.13
C LEU A 55 -3.69 -2.44 -0.96
N LEU A 56 -3.56 -1.97 -2.19
CA LEU A 56 -3.22 -2.82 -3.32
C LEU A 56 -1.91 -2.32 -3.96
N VAL A 57 -1.09 -3.23 -4.44
CA VAL A 57 0.16 -2.96 -5.16
C VAL A 57 -0.18 -2.89 -6.65
N LEU A 58 0.09 -1.74 -7.25
CA LEU A 58 -0.08 -1.51 -8.70
C LEU A 58 1.19 -1.87 -9.47
N ASN A 59 2.35 -1.54 -8.90
CA ASN A 59 3.67 -1.90 -9.40
C ASN A 59 4.67 -1.85 -8.24
N ASP A 60 5.92 -2.23 -8.49
CA ASP A 60 6.97 -2.29 -7.46
C ASP A 60 7.06 -1.00 -6.65
N SER A 61 6.95 0.16 -7.30
CA SER A 61 7.11 1.46 -6.64
C SER A 61 5.80 2.09 -6.15
N THR A 62 4.63 1.52 -6.44
CA THR A 62 3.34 2.21 -6.26
C THR A 62 2.28 1.32 -5.62
N VAL A 63 1.70 1.83 -4.53
CA VAL A 63 0.49 1.29 -3.92
C VAL A 63 -0.70 2.20 -4.22
N ILE A 64 -1.88 1.59 -4.27
CA ILE A 64 -3.15 2.26 -4.45
C ILE A 64 -4.06 2.02 -3.25
N LYS A 65 -4.80 3.06 -2.88
CA LYS A 65 -5.77 3.06 -1.79
C LYS A 65 -7.08 3.62 -2.31
N PRO A 66 -8.25 3.05 -1.97
CA PRO A 66 -9.54 3.69 -2.22
C PRO A 66 -9.52 5.17 -1.85
N LEU A 67 -9.91 6.02 -2.79
CA LEU A 67 -9.76 7.47 -2.66
C LEU A 67 -10.59 8.00 -1.49
N ASN A 68 -9.94 8.75 -0.61
CA ASN A 68 -10.58 9.56 0.41
C ASN A 68 -10.30 11.03 0.12
N ILE A 69 -11.34 11.85 0.07
CA ILE A 69 -11.23 13.27 -0.32
C ILE A 69 -10.39 14.07 0.68
N ARG A 70 -10.49 13.78 1.98
CA ARG A 70 -9.69 14.45 3.02
C ARG A 70 -8.21 14.07 2.90
N GLU A 71 -7.94 12.81 2.60
CA GLU A 71 -6.58 12.33 2.38
C GLU A 71 -5.98 12.91 1.09
N LEU A 72 -6.75 12.99 0.00
CA LEU A 72 -6.31 13.66 -1.23
C LEU A 72 -5.97 15.13 -0.95
N HIS A 73 -6.83 15.85 -0.24
CA HIS A 73 -6.57 17.23 0.13
C HIS A 73 -5.30 17.39 0.97
N PHE A 74 -5.06 16.47 1.91
CA PHE A 74 -3.80 16.43 2.67
C PHE A 74 -2.60 16.26 1.73
N TYR A 75 -2.61 15.26 0.83
CA TYR A 75 -1.51 15.01 -0.10
C TYR A 75 -1.27 16.15 -1.11
N GLN A 76 -2.33 16.88 -1.50
CA GLN A 76 -2.21 18.05 -2.38
C GLN A 76 -1.63 19.29 -1.67
N ASN A 77 -1.70 19.35 -0.35
CA ASN A 77 -1.31 20.51 0.46
C ASN A 77 -0.36 20.12 1.60
N ILE A 78 0.54 19.16 1.35
CA ILE A 78 1.49 18.70 2.38
C ILE A 78 2.40 19.86 2.77
N PRO A 79 2.49 20.19 4.07
CA PRO A 79 3.51 21.10 4.58
C PRO A 79 4.93 20.59 4.29
N GLU A 80 5.84 21.50 3.92
CA GLU A 80 7.21 21.17 3.49
C GLU A 80 8.01 20.40 4.57
N ASP A 81 7.78 20.75 5.84
CA ASP A 81 8.41 20.15 7.01
C ASP A 81 8.08 18.66 7.20
N ILE A 82 6.90 18.21 6.77
CA ILE A 82 6.49 16.80 6.89
C ILE A 82 6.62 15.99 5.59
N GLN A 83 6.98 16.64 4.48
CA GLN A 83 6.95 16.02 3.15
C GLN A 83 7.84 14.79 3.03
N ASN A 84 8.98 14.78 3.74
CA ASN A 84 9.93 13.66 3.75
C ASN A 84 9.50 12.51 4.68
N PHE A 85 8.47 12.71 5.51
CA PHE A 85 7.98 11.73 6.48
C PHE A 85 6.69 11.02 6.05
N VAL A 86 6.16 11.36 4.87
CA VAL A 86 4.97 10.74 4.28
C VAL A 86 5.32 10.05 2.96
N PRO A 87 4.59 9.00 2.55
CA PRO A 87 4.78 8.39 1.24
C PRO A 87 4.62 9.41 0.12
N ARG A 88 5.48 9.36 -0.90
CA ARG A 88 5.36 10.30 -2.02
C ARG A 88 4.02 10.13 -2.76
N TYR A 89 3.31 11.23 -2.93
CA TYR A 89 2.09 11.30 -3.75
C TYR A 89 2.42 11.08 -5.23
N LYS A 90 1.67 10.19 -5.89
CA LYS A 90 1.87 9.84 -7.31
C LYS A 90 0.66 10.14 -8.20
N GLY A 91 -0.38 10.77 -7.65
CA GLY A 91 -1.60 11.11 -8.38
C GLY A 91 -2.82 10.31 -7.94
N VAL A 92 -3.82 10.29 -8.81
CA VAL A 92 -5.07 9.54 -8.64
C VAL A 92 -5.34 8.68 -9.86
N MET A 93 -6.05 7.58 -9.65
CA MET A 93 -6.43 6.64 -10.70
C MET A 93 -7.95 6.43 -10.67
N GLN A 94 -8.58 6.46 -11.84
CA GLN A 94 -9.95 5.99 -12.05
C GLN A 94 -9.88 4.67 -12.80
N ALA A 95 -10.51 3.63 -12.25
CA ALA A 95 -10.52 2.32 -12.87
C ALA A 95 -11.85 1.59 -12.61
N SER A 96 -12.25 0.70 -13.51
CA SER A 96 -13.40 -0.18 -13.30
C SER A 96 -12.92 -1.60 -13.06
N ASN A 97 -13.57 -2.31 -12.12
CA ASN A 97 -13.24 -3.71 -11.85
C ASN A 97 -13.71 -4.57 -13.02
N THR A 98 -12.77 -5.23 -13.71
CA THR A 98 -13.07 -6.18 -14.79
C THR A 98 -13.00 -7.63 -14.32
N GLY A 99 -12.54 -7.87 -13.09
CA GLY A 99 -12.46 -9.21 -12.49
C GLY A 99 -13.76 -9.63 -11.77
N GLY A 100 -13.94 -10.96 -11.62
CA GLY A 100 -15.05 -11.53 -10.86
C GLY A 100 -14.97 -11.28 -9.34
N ASN A 101 -13.78 -10.94 -8.83
CA ASN A 101 -13.55 -10.67 -7.42
C ASN A 101 -13.90 -9.23 -7.05
N LYS A 102 -14.89 -9.03 -6.18
CA LYS A 102 -15.22 -7.71 -5.66
C LYS A 102 -14.23 -7.32 -4.56
N LEU A 103 -13.71 -6.08 -4.63
CA LEU A 103 -12.92 -5.50 -3.54
C LEU A 103 -13.87 -5.15 -2.39
N ASP A 104 -13.72 -5.82 -1.24
CA ASP A 104 -14.51 -5.49 -0.06
C ASP A 104 -14.17 -4.06 0.43
N LYS A 105 -15.19 -3.31 0.82
CA LYS A 105 -15.05 -1.94 1.35
C LYS A 105 -14.41 -1.93 2.74
N ARG A 106 -14.48 -3.03 3.50
CA ARG A 106 -13.87 -3.14 4.83
C ARG A 106 -12.89 -4.30 4.86
N TYR A 107 -11.61 -3.95 4.80
CA TYR A 107 -10.55 -4.89 5.10
C TYR A 107 -10.40 -5.01 6.61
N SER A 108 -10.46 -6.25 7.10
CA SER A 108 -9.95 -6.58 8.43
C SER A 108 -8.74 -7.47 8.21
N PRO A 109 -7.57 -7.14 8.76
CA PRO A 109 -6.42 -8.04 8.74
C PRO A 109 -6.65 -9.26 9.65
N CYS A 110 -7.81 -9.91 9.62
CA CYS A 110 -8.07 -11.13 10.38
C CYS A 110 -7.18 -12.24 9.85
N PHE A 111 -6.05 -12.47 10.52
CA PHE A 111 -5.28 -13.69 10.34
C PHE A 111 -6.08 -14.82 10.98
N ARG A 112 -6.46 -15.82 10.18
CA ARG A 112 -7.02 -17.06 10.73
C ARG A 112 -5.99 -17.63 11.70
N ASP A 113 -6.41 -17.92 12.93
CA ASP A 113 -5.72 -18.88 13.77
C ASP A 113 -5.52 -20.16 12.96
N GLU A 114 -4.28 -20.61 12.84
CA GLU A 114 -3.90 -21.88 12.22
C GLU A 114 -4.22 -23.04 13.18
N ASN A 115 -5.43 -23.05 13.77
CA ASN A 115 -5.92 -24.16 14.56
C ASN A 115 -6.79 -25.07 13.68
N GLY A 116 -6.15 -26.07 13.09
CA GLY A 116 -6.73 -27.42 13.07
C GLY A 116 -7.35 -27.96 11.78
N ARG A 117 -7.05 -27.43 10.58
CA ARG A 117 -7.32 -28.18 9.33
C ARG A 117 -6.09 -28.22 8.44
N LYS A 118 -5.39 -29.35 8.49
CA LYS A 118 -4.32 -29.75 7.57
C LYS A 118 -4.75 -29.44 6.12
N GLN A 119 -4.27 -28.34 5.55
CA GLN A 119 -4.15 -28.22 4.10
C GLN A 119 -2.77 -28.71 3.73
N SER A 120 -2.73 -29.66 2.79
CA SER A 120 -1.52 -30.31 2.36
C SER A 120 -0.48 -29.29 1.88
N LEU A 121 0.77 -29.58 2.23
CA LEU A 121 1.98 -28.96 1.73
C LEU A 121 2.04 -29.11 0.20
N GLY A 122 1.46 -28.15 -0.53
CA GLY A 122 1.39 -28.18 -2.00
C GLY A 122 0.62 -27.04 -2.67
N GLY A 123 0.26 -25.98 -1.94
CA GLY A 123 -0.52 -24.87 -2.50
C GLY A 123 0.33 -23.88 -3.29
N LYS A 124 0.37 -24.02 -4.62
CA LYS A 124 0.61 -22.89 -5.54
C LYS A 124 -0.16 -21.68 -5.02
N ARG A 125 0.51 -20.53 -4.80
CA ARG A 125 -0.14 -19.25 -4.45
C ARG A 125 -1.35 -19.08 -5.37
N LYS A 126 -2.53 -19.19 -4.80
CA LYS A 126 -3.77 -19.33 -5.57
C LYS A 126 -3.97 -18.02 -6.34
N ARG A 127 -4.23 -18.14 -7.64
CA ARG A 127 -4.52 -17.08 -8.62
C ARG A 127 -5.69 -16.14 -8.22
N ASP A 128 -6.26 -16.33 -7.03
CA ASP A 128 -7.55 -15.80 -6.60
C ASP A 128 -7.45 -14.44 -5.88
N ASP A 129 -6.26 -13.95 -5.55
CA ASP A 129 -6.09 -12.62 -4.91
C ASP A 129 -5.72 -11.52 -5.90
N VAL A 130 -5.61 -11.83 -7.20
CA VAL A 130 -5.34 -10.81 -8.24
C VAL A 130 -6.62 -10.07 -8.57
N PHE A 131 -6.60 -8.74 -8.46
CA PHE A 131 -7.69 -7.88 -8.92
C PHE A 131 -7.34 -7.31 -10.29
N LYS A 132 -8.29 -7.38 -11.23
CA LYS A 132 -8.14 -6.85 -12.57
C LYS A 132 -8.91 -5.56 -12.70
N PHE A 133 -8.21 -4.50 -13.08
CA PHE A 133 -8.78 -3.18 -13.23
C PHE A 133 -8.52 -2.65 -14.63
N LYS A 134 -9.58 -2.17 -15.32
CA LYS A 134 -9.42 -1.36 -16.54
C LYS A 134 -9.27 0.09 -16.14
N VAL A 135 -8.10 0.67 -16.39
CA VAL A 135 -7.79 2.06 -16.07
C VAL A 135 -8.44 2.98 -17.12
N HIS A 136 -9.18 3.98 -16.63
CA HIS A 136 -9.85 4.96 -17.47
C HIS A 136 -9.16 6.33 -17.44
N ARG A 137 -8.59 6.74 -16.30
CA ARG A 137 -7.87 8.01 -16.15
C ARG A 137 -6.74 7.85 -15.13
N ASN A 138 -5.63 8.53 -15.36
CA ASN A 138 -4.48 8.54 -14.48
C ASN A 138 -3.93 9.96 -14.30
N GLY A 139 -3.54 10.34 -13.09
CA GLY A 139 -2.66 11.48 -12.83
C GLY A 139 -3.33 12.80 -12.40
N ASN A 140 -4.50 13.19 -12.93
CA ASN A 140 -5.08 14.51 -12.63
C ASN A 140 -6.18 14.49 -11.55
N ALA A 141 -5.88 14.99 -10.35
CA ALA A 141 -6.81 15.08 -9.23
C ALA A 141 -8.05 15.95 -9.52
N GLY A 142 -7.87 17.08 -10.22
CA GLY A 142 -8.97 18.01 -10.49
C GLY A 142 -10.05 17.41 -11.42
N GLU A 143 -9.64 16.64 -12.41
CA GLU A 143 -10.56 15.94 -13.33
C GLU A 143 -11.28 14.78 -12.65
N VAL A 144 -10.57 14.04 -11.79
CA VAL A 144 -11.16 12.95 -11.01
C VAL A 144 -12.24 13.48 -10.07
N LEU A 145 -11.97 14.57 -9.34
CA LEU A 145 -12.95 15.21 -8.46
C LEU A 145 -14.20 15.68 -9.23
N LYS A 146 -14.02 16.29 -10.40
CA LYS A 146 -15.15 16.67 -11.29
C LYS A 146 -15.97 15.45 -11.72
N SER A 147 -15.30 14.33 -12.01
CA SER A 147 -15.97 13.08 -12.39
C SER A 147 -16.65 12.34 -11.23
N ILE A 148 -16.18 12.54 -9.98
CA ILE A 148 -16.86 12.03 -8.79
C ILE A 148 -18.15 12.81 -8.54
N ALA A 149 -18.15 14.13 -8.80
CA ALA A 149 -19.33 14.98 -8.69
C ALA A 149 -20.40 14.67 -9.76
N HIS A 150 -19.99 14.26 -10.96
CA HIS A 150 -20.89 13.81 -12.02
C HIS A 150 -21.18 12.31 -11.86
N MET A 151 -22.10 12.00 -10.95
CA MET A 151 -22.53 10.63 -10.60
C MET A 151 -23.20 9.93 -11.79
N ASP A 152 -22.44 9.22 -12.63
CA ASP A 152 -23.08 8.48 -13.75
C ASP A 152 -22.48 7.09 -14.05
N ASN A 153 -21.64 6.54 -13.17
CA ASN A 153 -21.18 5.17 -13.40
C ASN A 153 -20.86 4.40 -12.11
N SER A 154 -21.79 3.51 -11.74
CA SER A 154 -21.72 2.61 -10.57
C SER A 154 -20.49 1.68 -10.56
N ASN A 155 -19.85 1.45 -11.72
CA ASN A 155 -18.74 0.52 -11.85
C ASN A 155 -17.34 1.16 -11.74
N LYS A 156 -17.26 2.50 -11.66
CA LYS A 156 -15.99 3.21 -11.56
C LYS A 156 -15.55 3.30 -10.10
N GLN A 157 -14.28 2.98 -9.86
CA GLN A 157 -13.59 3.13 -8.59
C GLN A 157 -12.48 4.15 -8.73
N TYR A 158 -12.24 4.87 -7.64
CA TYR A 158 -11.23 5.91 -7.56
C TYR A 158 -10.20 5.52 -6.53
N PHE A 159 -8.93 5.69 -6.88
CA PHE A 159 -7.80 5.34 -6.03
C PHE A 159 -6.82 6.52 -5.91
N LEU A 160 -6.25 6.65 -4.72
CA LEU A 160 -5.07 7.46 -4.44
C LEU A 160 -3.83 6.62 -4.71
N MET A 161 -2.89 7.15 -5.51
CA MET A 161 -1.62 6.49 -5.81
C MET A 161 -0.50 7.07 -4.93
N MET A 162 0.24 6.20 -4.27
CA MET A 162 1.32 6.58 -3.35
C MET A 162 2.53 5.67 -3.54
N GLU A 163 3.67 6.13 -3.07
CA GLU A 163 4.89 5.33 -3.02
C GLU A 163 4.74 4.04 -2.19
N ASN A 164 5.28 2.95 -2.73
CA ASN A 164 5.46 1.72 -1.99
C ASN A 164 6.74 1.80 -1.15
N ILE A 165 6.60 2.23 0.10
CA ILE A 165 7.73 2.36 1.04
C ILE A 165 8.40 1.02 1.39
N THR A 166 7.75 -0.10 1.10
CA THR A 166 8.29 -1.43 1.46
C THR A 166 9.04 -2.10 0.31
N SER A 167 9.01 -1.50 -0.88
CA SER A 167 9.58 -2.05 -2.12
C SER A 167 11.11 -2.21 -2.10
N SER A 168 11.81 -1.34 -1.39
CA SER A 168 13.27 -1.37 -1.26
C SER A 168 13.78 -2.42 -0.27
N TYR A 169 12.89 -3.05 0.51
CA TYR A 169 13.25 -3.99 1.56
C TYR A 169 13.04 -5.44 1.12
N ARG A 170 14.08 -6.26 1.27
CA ARG A 170 13.98 -7.71 1.00
C ARG A 170 13.13 -8.46 2.03
N ARG A 171 13.17 -8.01 3.29
CA ARG A 171 12.47 -8.63 4.44
C ARG A 171 11.91 -7.54 5.37
N PRO A 172 10.88 -6.78 4.95
CA PRO A 172 10.34 -5.69 5.73
C PRO A 172 9.69 -6.22 7.01
N CYS A 173 10.03 -5.62 8.16
CA CYS A 173 9.27 -5.74 9.40
C CYS A 173 8.44 -4.47 9.55
N VAL A 174 7.15 -4.59 9.83
CA VAL A 174 6.21 -3.46 9.82
C VAL A 174 5.54 -3.36 11.18
N LEU A 175 5.47 -2.13 11.70
CA LEU A 175 4.77 -1.78 12.93
C LEU A 175 3.85 -0.59 12.64
N ASP A 176 2.55 -0.74 12.89
CA ASP A 176 1.57 0.33 12.77
C ASP A 176 1.26 0.88 14.16
N LEU A 177 1.63 2.15 14.36
CA LEU A 177 1.32 2.91 15.57
C LEU A 177 0.27 3.96 15.25
N LYS A 178 -0.75 4.04 16.09
CA LYS A 178 -1.81 5.04 15.98
C LYS A 178 -1.59 6.15 16.97
N MET A 179 -1.40 7.36 16.44
CA MET A 179 -1.11 8.58 17.20
C MET A 179 -2.38 9.35 17.59
N GLY A 180 -2.31 10.10 18.69
CA GLY A 180 -3.35 10.99 19.21
C GLY A 180 -4.02 10.51 20.50
N THR A 181 -4.35 11.44 21.39
CA THR A 181 -5.18 11.21 22.60
C THR A 181 -6.68 11.21 22.28
N ARG A 182 -7.05 11.72 21.10
CA ARG A 182 -8.41 11.72 20.55
C ARG A 182 -8.42 10.99 19.22
N GLN A 183 -9.27 9.97 19.11
CA GLN A 183 -9.27 9.03 17.98
C GLN A 183 -10.52 9.10 17.10
N HIS A 184 -11.44 10.00 17.43
CA HIS A 184 -12.64 10.27 16.65
C HIS A 184 -12.53 11.60 15.93
N GLY A 185 -12.97 11.62 14.67
CA GLY A 185 -13.12 12.86 13.91
C GLY A 185 -14.29 13.70 14.44
N ASP A 186 -14.40 14.93 13.96
CA ASP A 186 -15.51 15.82 14.29
C ASP A 186 -16.83 15.34 13.67
N ASP A 187 -16.77 14.78 12.46
CA ASP A 187 -17.95 14.26 11.73
C ASP A 187 -18.28 12.78 12.04
N ALA A 188 -17.77 12.24 13.15
CA ALA A 188 -18.06 10.86 13.54
C ALA A 188 -19.48 10.75 14.10
N THR A 189 -20.25 9.76 13.63
CA THR A 189 -21.57 9.45 14.23
C THR A 189 -21.43 9.11 15.70
N ALA A 190 -22.50 9.26 16.47
CA ALA A 190 -22.50 8.99 17.91
C ALA A 190 -22.01 7.57 18.23
N GLU A 191 -22.42 6.57 17.45
CA GLU A 191 -22.00 5.18 17.64
C GLU A 191 -20.52 4.99 17.32
N LYS A 192 -20.03 5.59 16.22
CA LYS A 192 -18.61 5.51 15.83
C LYS A 192 -17.73 6.21 16.86
N ARG A 193 -18.17 7.37 17.34
CA ARG A 193 -17.50 8.15 18.39
C ARG A 193 -17.42 7.36 19.68
N SER A 194 -18.53 6.79 20.14
CA SER A 194 -18.58 5.97 21.37
C SER A 194 -17.57 4.80 21.31
N LYS A 195 -17.56 4.05 20.21
CA LYS A 195 -16.60 2.95 20.00
C LYS A 195 -15.14 3.42 20.00
N GLN A 196 -14.85 4.56 19.37
CA GLN A 196 -13.49 5.11 19.30
C GLN A 196 -13.02 5.66 20.64
N ILE A 197 -13.92 6.27 21.42
CA ILE A 197 -13.65 6.74 22.79
C ILE A 197 -13.35 5.54 23.70
N ALA A 198 -14.21 4.51 23.69
CA ALA A 198 -14.00 3.30 24.49
C ALA A 198 -12.64 2.65 24.18
N LYS A 199 -12.28 2.52 22.89
CA LYS A 199 -10.96 2.01 22.48
C LYS A 199 -9.82 2.92 22.92
N CYS A 200 -9.99 4.24 22.87
CA CYS A 200 -8.97 5.18 23.33
C CYS A 200 -8.70 5.00 24.83
N ALA A 201 -9.75 4.93 25.64
CA ALA A 201 -9.70 4.75 27.08
C ALA A 201 -9.12 3.39 27.48
N ALA A 202 -9.43 2.33 26.74
CA ALA A 202 -8.93 0.97 26.99
C ALA A 202 -7.49 0.73 26.49
N SER A 203 -6.81 1.75 25.96
CA SER A 203 -5.46 1.60 25.40
C SER A 203 -4.52 2.68 25.95
N THR A 204 -3.25 2.61 25.55
CA THR A 204 -2.26 3.63 25.87
C THR A 204 -2.51 4.97 25.16
N SER A 205 -3.49 5.05 24.23
CA SER A 205 -3.79 6.29 23.52
C SER A 205 -4.22 7.42 24.45
N ALA A 206 -5.02 7.14 25.50
CA ALA A 206 -5.51 8.17 26.40
C ALA A 206 -4.39 8.83 27.23
N THR A 207 -3.41 8.06 27.66
CA THR A 207 -2.33 8.51 28.55
C THR A 207 -1.06 8.92 27.81
N LEU A 208 -0.64 8.14 26.81
CA LEU A 208 0.62 8.36 26.07
C LEU A 208 0.42 9.03 24.71
N GLY A 209 -0.82 9.14 24.24
CA GLY A 209 -1.10 9.68 22.90
C GLY A 209 -0.65 8.78 21.76
N VAL A 210 -0.36 7.50 22.02
CA VAL A 210 0.02 6.51 21.00
C VAL A 210 -0.41 5.11 21.42
N ARG A 211 -0.75 4.23 20.45
CA ARG A 211 -0.94 2.79 20.68
C ARG A 211 -0.48 1.94 19.51
N LEU A 212 -0.14 0.68 19.77
CA LEU A 212 0.15 -0.34 18.76
C LEU A 212 -1.16 -0.85 18.12
N CYS A 213 -1.24 -0.91 16.79
CA CYS A 213 -2.41 -1.38 16.05
C CYS A 213 -2.16 -2.61 15.19
N GLY A 214 -0.91 -2.88 14.82
CA GLY A 214 -0.51 -4.15 14.21
C GLY A 214 0.98 -4.25 14.00
N MET A 215 1.49 -5.47 13.92
CA MET A 215 2.90 -5.74 13.69
C MET A 215 3.11 -7.01 12.87
N GLN A 216 4.12 -6.99 12.01
CA GLN A 216 4.61 -8.15 11.27
C GLN A 216 6.13 -8.21 11.37
N VAL A 217 6.63 -9.34 11.87
CA VAL A 217 8.07 -9.59 12.00
C VAL A 217 8.42 -10.84 11.21
N LEU A 218 9.46 -10.73 10.38
CA LEU A 218 9.98 -11.83 9.56
C LEU A 218 11.24 -12.40 10.21
N TYR A 219 11.07 -13.53 10.91
CA TYR A 219 12.17 -14.31 11.47
C TYR A 219 12.61 -15.41 10.47
N THR A 220 13.91 -15.54 10.20
CA THR A 220 14.46 -16.61 9.34
C THR A 220 14.59 -17.95 10.10
N PRO A 221 14.48 -19.11 9.43
CA PRO A 221 13.65 -19.45 8.29
C PRO A 221 12.65 -20.54 8.73
N ARG A 222 11.45 -20.17 9.20
CA ARG A 222 10.33 -21.13 9.20
C ARG A 222 8.91 -20.54 9.20
N SER A 223 8.71 -19.26 9.50
CA SER A 223 7.39 -18.63 9.30
C SER A 223 7.42 -17.13 9.65
N PRO A 224 6.70 -16.26 8.91
CA PRO A 224 6.40 -14.92 9.39
C PRO A 224 5.45 -15.00 10.60
N ILE A 225 5.72 -14.23 11.65
CA ILE A 225 4.79 -14.06 12.78
C ILE A 225 4.16 -12.67 12.62
N CYS A 226 2.85 -12.64 12.38
CA CYS A 226 2.04 -11.43 12.44
C CYS A 226 1.28 -11.41 13.75
N SER A 227 1.30 -10.28 14.46
CA SER A 227 0.54 -10.06 15.69
C SER A 227 -0.32 -8.82 15.53
N LEU A 228 -1.63 -8.96 15.74
CA LEU A 228 -2.56 -7.84 15.82
C LEU A 228 -2.83 -7.49 17.28
N PHE A 229 -2.85 -6.20 17.58
CA PHE A 229 -3.22 -5.68 18.89
C PHE A 229 -4.52 -4.89 18.70
N GLN A 230 -5.63 -5.44 19.19
CA GLN A 230 -6.98 -4.86 19.00
C GLN A 230 -7.34 -3.83 20.08
#